data_AF-A0A812MQV3-F1
#
_entry.id   AF-A0A812MQV3-F1
#
_cell.length_a   1.000
_cell.length_b   1.000
_cell.length_c   1.000
_cell.angle_alpha   90.00
_cell.angle_beta   90.00
_cell.angle_gamma   90.00
#
_symmetry.space_group_name_H-M   'P 1'
#
loop_
_entity.id
_entity.type
_entity.pdbx_description
1 polymer ?
#
loop_
_entity_poly.entity_id
_entity_poly.type
_entity_poly.pdbx_seq_one_letter_code
_entity_poly.pdbx_strand_id
1 'polypeptide(L)'
;VFSLAAVPSHAAGAAAEEEAAVKLGRLEDPRRMSDAGYCAREEVEMLWKQKSRMDVLFDGGHREAYWMARDEIYPEAGHRGSDRQPLGNRSGDKIEEIVTAVGKLKVLNRCKAKGQLVFVDVCGAPGAWSKYFFKLGAEAECVVRGFGFSLREGTNALSCTWFPEDLAKRENFVELWGADGSGNVCLPSNVAHAAAEVRREADLVMADGGFLVNKGSNGEHMENYQEIVSGSILLAE
;
A
#
# COMPACT_ATOMS: atom_id res chain seq x y z
N VAL A 1 5.04 -5.64 -14.14
CA VAL A 1 6.40 -6.23 -13.96
C VAL A 1 7.29 -5.11 -13.48
N PHE A 2 7.68 -5.10 -12.20
CA PHE A 2 8.72 -4.18 -11.74
C PHE A 2 10.04 -4.64 -12.36
N SER A 3 10.52 -3.91 -13.37
CA SER A 3 11.88 -4.07 -13.85
C SER A 3 12.76 -3.19 -12.98
N LEU A 4 13.58 -3.82 -12.13
CA LEU A 4 14.69 -3.15 -11.45
C LEU A 4 15.74 -2.79 -12.52
N ALA A 5 15.50 -1.70 -13.24
CA ALA A 5 16.51 -1.12 -14.11
C ALA A 5 17.62 -0.53 -13.22
N ALA A 6 18.85 -1.00 -13.45
CA ALA A 6 20.05 -0.55 -12.77
C ALA A 6 20.19 0.98 -12.88
N VAL A 7 20.41 1.63 -11.74
CA VAL A 7 20.73 3.06 -11.65
C VAL A 7 22.11 3.29 -12.27
N PRO A 8 22.29 4.23 -13.23
CA PRO A 8 23.60 4.55 -13.76
C PRO A 8 24.42 5.35 -12.74
N SER A 9 25.64 4.88 -12.47
CA SER A 9 26.58 5.57 -11.60
C SER A 9 27.15 6.81 -12.28
N HIS A 10 26.86 8.00 -11.76
CA HIS A 10 27.63 9.19 -12.08
C HIS A 10 28.88 9.24 -11.18
N ALA A 11 30.04 9.13 -11.82
CA ALA A 11 31.34 9.33 -11.18
C ALA A 11 31.58 10.81 -10.89
N ALA A 12 31.76 11.15 -9.60
CA ALA A 12 32.50 12.34 -9.18
C ALA A 12 33.26 11.99 -7.90
N GLY A 13 34.59 12.11 -7.95
CA GLY A 13 35.50 11.63 -6.92
C GLY A 13 35.41 12.43 -5.62
N ALA A 14 35.27 11.68 -4.53
CA ALA A 14 35.77 12.01 -3.20
C ALA A 14 36.02 10.68 -2.49
N ALA A 15 37.15 10.54 -1.82
CA ALA A 15 37.55 9.32 -1.12
C ALA A 15 36.50 8.94 -0.06
N ALA A 16 35.72 7.90 -0.35
CA ALA A 16 34.75 7.33 0.57
C ALA A 16 35.33 6.02 1.10
N GLU A 17 35.31 5.87 2.43
CA GLU A 17 35.48 4.58 3.08
C GLU A 17 34.52 3.58 2.42
N GLU A 18 35.07 2.47 1.93
CA GLU A 18 34.32 1.42 1.26
C GLU A 18 33.47 0.71 2.32
N GLU A 19 32.29 1.26 2.59
CA GLU A 19 31.26 0.60 3.38
C GLU A 19 30.97 -0.73 2.68
N ALA A 20 31.39 -1.83 3.29
CA ALA A 20 31.30 -3.15 2.69
C ALA A 20 29.84 -3.41 2.30
N ALA A 21 29.53 -3.28 1.01
CA ALA A 21 28.18 -3.41 0.51
C ALA A 21 27.64 -4.77 0.94
N VAL A 22 26.62 -4.77 1.81
CA VAL A 22 25.97 -5.99 2.27
C VAL A 22 25.44 -6.70 1.02
N LYS A 23 26.08 -7.82 0.66
CA LYS A 23 25.58 -8.67 -0.42
C LYS A 23 24.32 -9.35 0.05
N LEU A 24 23.17 -8.72 -0.22
CA LEU A 24 21.88 -9.32 0.00
C LEU A 24 21.79 -10.57 -0.90
N GLY A 25 21.44 -11.71 -0.28
CA GLY A 25 21.20 -12.95 -1.00
C GLY A 25 20.02 -12.83 -1.97
N ARG A 26 19.77 -13.90 -2.73
CA ARG A 26 18.62 -13.98 -3.65
C ARG A 26 17.32 -13.67 -2.90
N LEU A 27 16.35 -13.08 -3.61
CA LEU A 27 15.05 -12.77 -3.02
C LEU A 27 14.32 -14.05 -2.57
N GLU A 28 14.51 -15.14 -3.31
CA GLU A 28 13.93 -16.46 -3.01
C GLU A 28 14.70 -17.25 -1.93
N ASP A 29 15.63 -16.64 -1.19
CA ASP A 29 16.36 -17.33 -0.13
C ASP A 29 15.49 -17.42 1.15
N PRO A 30 15.03 -18.62 1.57
CA PRO A 30 14.14 -18.78 2.72
C PRO A 30 14.72 -18.21 4.02
N ARG A 31 16.05 -18.20 4.15
CA ARG A 31 16.75 -17.71 5.34
C ARG A 31 16.50 -16.23 5.60
N ARG A 32 16.21 -15.47 4.54
CA ARG A 32 15.89 -14.04 4.66
C ARG A 32 14.57 -13.77 5.40
N MET A 33 13.67 -14.75 5.45
CA MET A 33 12.40 -14.69 6.17
C MET A 33 12.43 -15.48 7.48
N SER A 34 13.10 -16.65 7.49
CA SER A 34 13.10 -17.56 8.65
C SER A 34 13.96 -17.08 9.82
N ASP A 35 14.98 -16.27 9.56
CA ASP A 35 15.96 -15.84 10.55
C ASP A 35 15.81 -14.34 10.87
N ALA A 36 14.55 -13.86 10.99
CA ALA A 36 14.23 -12.45 11.16
C ALA A 36 14.52 -11.88 12.57
N GLY A 37 14.84 -12.72 13.55
CA GLY A 37 15.20 -12.31 14.92
C GLY A 37 14.03 -11.85 15.81
N TYR A 38 12.82 -11.76 15.28
CA TYR A 38 11.61 -11.34 16.01
C TYR A 38 10.55 -12.45 16.19
N CYS A 39 10.71 -13.59 15.50
CA CYS A 39 9.82 -14.74 15.58
C CYS A 39 10.67 -16.02 15.58
N ALA A 40 10.22 -17.06 16.28
CA ALA A 40 10.91 -18.35 16.27
C ALA A 40 10.85 -18.95 14.87
N ARG A 41 11.97 -19.53 14.42
CA ARG A 41 12.08 -20.13 13.09
C ARG A 41 10.99 -21.18 12.84
N GLU A 42 10.70 -21.98 13.86
CA GLU A 42 9.70 -23.05 13.80
C GLU A 42 8.28 -22.50 13.57
N GLU A 43 7.97 -21.32 14.10
CA GLU A 43 6.67 -20.65 13.88
C GLU A 43 6.56 -20.13 12.44
N VAL A 44 7.64 -19.56 11.90
CA VAL A 44 7.71 -19.13 10.49
C VAL A 44 7.53 -20.32 9.56
N GLU A 45 8.26 -21.41 9.80
CA GLU A 45 8.15 -22.65 9.01
C GLU A 45 6.74 -23.26 9.10
N MET A 46 6.11 -23.22 10.28
CA MET A 46 4.74 -23.70 10.47
C MET A 46 3.72 -22.85 9.69
N LEU A 47 3.85 -21.52 9.71
CA LEU A 47 3.01 -20.62 8.92
C LEU A 47 3.19 -20.88 7.42
N TRP A 48 4.43 -21.01 6.96
CA TRP A 48 4.76 -21.27 5.55
C TRP A 48 4.18 -22.61 5.10
N LYS A 49 4.26 -23.63 5.94
CA LYS A 49 3.62 -24.92 5.66
C LYS A 49 2.11 -24.78 5.46
N GLN A 50 1.42 -23.93 6.23
CA GLN A 50 -0.02 -23.69 6.01
C GLN A 50 -0.30 -22.91 4.73
N LYS A 51 0.50 -21.88 4.44
CA LYS A 51 0.39 -21.10 3.20
C LYS A 51 0.61 -21.97 1.97
N SER A 52 1.71 -22.73 1.93
CA SER A 52 2.06 -23.59 0.79
C SER A 52 1.13 -24.80 0.60
N ARG A 53 0.32 -25.18 1.59
CA ARG A 53 -0.77 -26.13 1.37
C ARG A 53 -1.84 -25.57 0.42
N MET A 54 -1.99 -24.25 0.37
CA MET A 54 -2.95 -23.60 -0.52
C MET A 54 -2.46 -23.60 -1.97
N ASP A 55 -1.15 -23.62 -2.22
CA ASP A 55 -0.56 -23.64 -3.56
C ASP A 55 -1.15 -24.74 -4.44
N VAL A 56 -1.35 -25.96 -3.88
CA VAL A 56 -1.97 -27.10 -4.57
C VAL A 56 -3.41 -26.80 -5.01
N LEU A 57 -4.16 -26.09 -4.17
CA LEU A 57 -5.54 -25.70 -4.46
C LEU A 57 -5.60 -24.68 -5.60
N PHE A 58 -4.70 -23.69 -5.58
CA PHE A 58 -4.61 -22.67 -6.62
C PHE A 58 -4.11 -23.25 -7.95
N ASP A 59 -3.09 -24.12 -7.91
CA ASP A 59 -2.54 -24.80 -9.09
C ASP A 59 -3.53 -25.81 -9.69
N GLY A 60 -4.37 -26.42 -8.86
CA GLY A 60 -5.48 -27.28 -9.30
C GLY A 60 -6.68 -26.51 -9.89
N GLY A 61 -6.64 -25.18 -9.95
CA GLY A 61 -7.74 -24.35 -10.48
C GLY A 61 -8.92 -24.18 -9.52
N HIS A 62 -8.77 -24.55 -8.24
CA HIS A 62 -9.84 -24.52 -7.24
C HIS A 62 -9.89 -23.22 -6.43
N ARG A 63 -9.39 -22.11 -7.00
CA ARG A 63 -9.36 -20.79 -6.33
C ARG A 63 -10.73 -20.32 -5.85
N GLU A 64 -11.81 -20.66 -6.58
CA GLU A 64 -13.16 -20.24 -6.22
C GLU A 64 -13.64 -20.91 -4.93
N ALA A 65 -13.31 -22.19 -4.74
CA ALA A 65 -13.64 -22.90 -3.51
C ALA A 65 -12.95 -22.29 -2.29
N TYR A 66 -11.70 -21.83 -2.44
CA TYR A 66 -11.01 -21.06 -1.41
C TYR A 66 -11.76 -19.78 -1.06
N TRP A 67 -12.12 -18.99 -2.08
CA TRP A 67 -12.82 -17.72 -1.85
C TRP A 67 -14.19 -17.91 -1.22
N MET A 68 -14.94 -18.94 -1.63
CA MET A 68 -16.22 -19.29 -1.02
C MET A 68 -16.06 -19.66 0.46
N ALA A 69 -15.11 -20.54 0.79
CA ALA A 69 -14.85 -20.92 2.18
C ALA A 69 -14.36 -19.73 3.01
N ARG A 70 -13.50 -18.88 2.45
CA ARG A 70 -13.03 -17.66 3.11
C ARG A 70 -14.17 -16.68 3.39
N ASP A 71 -15.05 -16.46 2.43
CA ASP A 71 -16.23 -15.58 2.60
C ASP A 71 -17.19 -16.16 3.64
N GLU A 72 -17.35 -17.48 3.72
CA GLU A 72 -18.18 -18.14 4.74
C GLU A 72 -17.60 -18.00 6.15
N ILE A 73 -16.28 -18.20 6.31
CA ILE A 73 -15.61 -18.12 7.62
C ILE A 73 -15.43 -16.66 8.07
N TYR A 74 -15.19 -15.76 7.12
CA TYR A 74 -14.91 -14.34 7.37
C TYR A 74 -15.83 -13.45 6.54
N PRO A 75 -17.13 -13.35 6.87
CA PRO A 75 -18.11 -12.63 6.05
C PRO A 75 -17.79 -11.14 5.88
N GLU A 76 -17.22 -10.50 6.90
CA GLU A 76 -16.89 -9.07 6.86
C GLU A 76 -15.48 -8.78 6.29
N ALA A 77 -14.55 -9.72 6.45
CA ALA A 77 -13.15 -9.62 5.96
C ALA A 77 -12.87 -10.46 4.69
N GLY A 78 -13.94 -10.97 4.09
CA GLY A 78 -13.94 -11.79 2.90
C GLY A 78 -13.50 -11.03 1.66
N HIS A 79 -13.54 -11.69 0.52
CA HIS A 79 -13.29 -11.06 -0.77
C HIS A 79 -14.31 -9.95 -1.06
N ARG A 80 -15.54 -10.08 -0.57
CA ARG A 80 -16.64 -9.14 -0.83
C ARG A 80 -16.62 -7.89 0.05
N GLY A 81 -15.88 -7.88 1.16
CA GLY A 81 -15.98 -6.82 2.17
C GLY A 81 -17.39 -6.74 2.78
N SER A 82 -17.70 -5.64 3.46
CA SER A 82 -19.06 -5.41 3.96
C SER A 82 -20.03 -5.17 2.79
N ASP A 83 -21.27 -5.65 2.87
CA ASP A 83 -22.31 -5.47 1.83
C ASP A 83 -22.65 -3.99 1.53
N ARG A 84 -22.10 -3.05 2.31
CA ARG A 84 -22.44 -1.63 2.24
C ARG A 84 -21.49 -0.82 1.36
N GLN A 85 -20.24 -1.27 1.16
CA GLN A 85 -19.10 -0.59 0.52
C GLN A 85 -19.32 0.89 0.11
N PRO A 86 -19.66 1.82 1.03
CA PRO A 86 -20.08 3.17 0.66
C PRO A 86 -18.89 3.98 0.09
N LEU A 87 -17.68 3.50 0.36
CA LEU A 87 -16.41 4.08 -0.06
C LEU A 87 -15.89 3.46 -1.37
N GLY A 88 -16.65 2.56 -1.99
CA GLY A 88 -16.42 2.01 -3.33
C GLY A 88 -15.60 0.71 -3.37
N ASN A 89 -14.92 0.31 -2.29
CA ASN A 89 -14.27 -0.99 -2.17
C ASN A 89 -14.07 -1.39 -0.69
N ARG A 90 -13.56 -2.61 -0.46
CA ARG A 90 -13.28 -3.18 0.87
C ARG A 90 -12.18 -2.45 1.68
N SER A 91 -11.29 -1.68 1.05
CA SER A 91 -10.29 -0.94 1.83
C SER A 91 -10.96 0.20 2.61
N GLY A 92 -12.15 0.63 2.19
CA GLY A 92 -13.04 1.48 2.98
C GLY A 92 -13.40 0.89 4.34
N ASP A 93 -13.72 -0.41 4.42
CA ASP A 93 -14.04 -1.06 5.69
C ASP A 93 -12.84 -1.03 6.65
N LYS A 94 -11.61 -1.23 6.12
CA LYS A 94 -10.38 -1.17 6.91
C LYS A 94 -10.20 0.18 7.60
N ILE A 95 -10.38 1.29 6.87
CA ILE A 95 -10.13 2.62 7.44
C ILE A 95 -11.20 2.98 8.47
N GLU A 96 -12.45 2.57 8.25
CA GLU A 96 -13.53 2.73 9.24
C GLU A 96 -13.20 1.99 10.54
N GLU A 97 -12.70 0.75 10.43
CA GLU A 97 -12.26 -0.05 11.58
C GLU A 97 -11.06 0.58 12.30
N ILE A 98 -10.02 0.98 11.57
CA ILE A 98 -8.82 1.63 12.12
C ILE A 98 -9.20 2.88 12.89
N VAL A 99 -9.98 3.78 12.28
CA VAL A 99 -10.38 5.05 12.92
C VAL A 99 -11.24 4.81 14.16
N THR A 100 -12.10 3.78 14.13
CA THR A 100 -12.88 3.37 15.29
C THR A 100 -11.97 2.84 16.41
N ALA A 101 -11.04 1.94 16.08
CA ALA A 101 -10.14 1.31 17.04
C ALA A 101 -9.20 2.32 17.73
N VAL A 102 -8.72 3.33 17.00
CA VAL A 102 -7.85 4.38 17.57
C VAL A 102 -8.63 5.50 18.29
N GLY A 103 -9.91 5.28 18.57
CA GLY A 103 -10.73 6.16 19.41
C GLY A 103 -11.21 7.43 18.70
N LYS A 104 -11.48 7.36 17.39
CA LYS A 104 -11.82 8.48 16.51
C LYS A 104 -10.67 9.50 16.45
N LEU A 105 -9.90 9.45 15.37
CA LEU A 105 -8.65 10.17 15.18
C LEU A 105 -8.66 11.58 15.82
N LYS A 106 -7.65 11.86 16.67
CA LYS A 106 -7.36 13.22 17.21
C LYS A 106 -7.27 14.28 16.10
N VAL A 107 -7.02 13.87 14.87
CA VAL A 107 -7.00 14.74 13.69
C VAL A 107 -8.35 15.44 13.47
N LEU A 108 -9.48 14.84 13.84
CA LEU A 108 -10.79 15.48 13.75
C LEU A 108 -10.95 16.62 14.76
N ASN A 109 -10.39 16.45 15.97
CA ASN A 109 -10.35 17.54 16.94
C ASN A 109 -9.49 18.71 16.44
N ARG A 110 -8.39 18.40 15.74
CA ARG A 110 -7.59 19.42 15.04
C ARG A 110 -8.35 20.06 13.88
N CYS A 111 -9.12 19.28 13.09
CA CYS A 111 -9.98 19.81 12.04
C CYS A 111 -10.98 20.82 12.59
N LYS A 112 -11.65 20.47 13.69
CA LYS A 112 -12.59 21.35 14.38
C LYS A 112 -11.93 22.61 14.93
N ALA A 113 -10.69 22.52 15.43
CA ALA A 113 -9.97 23.66 15.98
C ALA A 113 -9.41 24.60 14.89
N LYS A 114 -8.87 24.05 13.80
CA LYS A 114 -8.27 24.82 12.70
C LYS A 114 -9.26 25.22 11.60
N GLY A 115 -10.44 24.60 11.58
CA GLY A 115 -11.39 24.69 10.47
C GLY A 115 -10.97 23.92 9.21
N GLN A 116 -9.82 23.22 9.23
CA GLN A 116 -9.31 22.49 8.08
C GLN A 116 -8.53 21.22 8.44
N LEU A 117 -8.49 20.28 7.49
CA LEU A 117 -7.69 19.05 7.50
C LEU A 117 -6.99 18.89 6.16
N VAL A 118 -5.67 18.70 6.19
CA VAL A 118 -4.88 18.31 5.02
C VAL A 118 -4.40 16.87 5.18
N PHE A 119 -4.69 16.01 4.20
CA PHE A 119 -4.23 14.62 4.21
C PHE A 119 -3.48 14.23 2.94
N VAL A 120 -2.62 13.22 3.05
CA VAL A 120 -1.97 12.53 1.93
C VAL A 120 -2.34 11.04 1.96
N ASP A 121 -2.79 10.51 0.82
CA ASP A 121 -3.16 9.11 0.62
C ASP A 121 -2.15 8.45 -0.34
N VAL A 122 -1.15 7.79 0.22
CA VAL A 122 -0.03 7.15 -0.48
C VAL A 122 -0.41 5.71 -0.86
N CYS A 123 -0.12 5.33 -2.10
CA CYS A 123 -0.62 4.09 -2.70
C CYS A 123 -2.15 3.92 -2.57
N GLY A 124 -2.87 5.05 -2.48
CA GLY A 124 -4.27 5.08 -2.05
C GLY A 124 -5.29 4.76 -3.13
N ALA A 125 -4.90 4.72 -4.41
CA ALA A 125 -5.84 4.52 -5.51
C ALA A 125 -6.57 3.16 -5.38
N PRO A 126 -7.90 3.10 -5.59
CA PRO A 126 -8.74 4.14 -6.20
C PRO A 126 -9.24 5.25 -5.25
N GLY A 127 -8.89 5.19 -3.96
CA GLY A 127 -9.08 6.28 -3.00
C GLY A 127 -10.22 6.08 -2.00
N ALA A 128 -10.51 4.84 -1.58
CA ALA A 128 -11.55 4.62 -0.56
C ALA A 128 -11.23 5.33 0.77
N TRP A 129 -9.94 5.41 1.13
CA TRP A 129 -9.47 6.13 2.32
C TRP A 129 -9.63 7.64 2.13
N SER A 130 -9.22 8.19 0.99
CA SER A 130 -9.52 9.58 0.62
C SER A 130 -11.02 9.93 0.73
N LYS A 131 -11.92 9.10 0.20
CA LYS A 131 -13.37 9.31 0.31
C LYS A 131 -13.84 9.34 1.76
N TYR A 132 -13.28 8.47 2.61
CA TYR A 132 -13.61 8.43 4.02
C TYR A 132 -13.26 9.74 4.74
N PHE A 133 -12.09 10.32 4.46
CA PHE A 133 -11.71 11.60 5.08
C PHE A 133 -12.52 12.79 4.58
N PHE A 134 -12.93 12.79 3.31
CA PHE A 134 -13.90 13.79 2.82
C PHE A 134 -15.26 13.66 3.51
N LYS A 135 -15.76 12.43 3.71
CA LYS A 135 -16.99 12.17 4.48
C LYS A 135 -16.87 12.69 5.91
N LEU A 136 -15.77 12.35 6.59
CA LEU A 136 -15.52 12.83 7.97
C LEU A 136 -15.45 14.35 8.06
N GLY A 137 -14.82 15.02 7.08
CA GLY A 137 -14.77 16.47 7.06
C GLY A 137 -16.13 17.12 6.88
N ALA A 138 -16.97 16.56 6.01
CA ALA A 138 -18.35 17.01 5.84
C ALA A 138 -19.16 16.86 7.13
N GLU A 139 -19.04 15.72 7.83
CA GLU A 139 -19.70 15.47 9.12
C GLU A 139 -19.18 16.40 10.25
N ALA A 140 -17.91 16.83 10.16
CA ALA A 140 -17.27 17.72 11.11
C ALA A 140 -17.37 19.21 10.72
N GLU A 141 -18.03 19.54 9.61
CA GLU A 141 -18.14 20.89 9.05
C GLU A 141 -16.76 21.58 8.87
N CYS A 142 -15.77 20.83 8.39
CA CYS A 142 -14.41 21.35 8.19
C CYS A 142 -13.91 21.20 6.75
N VAL A 143 -13.05 22.14 6.34
CA VAL A 143 -12.48 22.16 4.99
C VAL A 143 -11.44 21.06 4.87
N VAL A 144 -11.66 20.12 3.95
CA VAL A 144 -10.68 19.05 3.70
C VAL A 144 -9.94 19.33 2.40
N ARG A 145 -8.62 19.17 2.43
CA ARG A 145 -7.77 19.12 1.24
C ARG A 145 -7.03 17.79 1.21
N GLY A 146 -7.17 17.06 0.13
CA GLY A 146 -6.53 15.75 -0.05
C GLY A 146 -5.49 15.77 -1.15
N PHE A 147 -4.43 14.98 -0.96
CA PHE A 147 -3.44 14.69 -1.98
C PHE A 147 -3.35 13.17 -2.15
N GLY A 148 -3.58 12.66 -3.36
CA GLY A 148 -3.47 11.25 -3.66
C GLY A 148 -2.17 10.96 -4.40
N PHE A 149 -1.30 10.12 -3.86
CA PHE A 149 -0.05 9.72 -4.52
C PHE A 149 -0.07 8.21 -4.74
N SER A 150 -0.30 7.77 -5.98
CA SER A 150 -0.36 6.34 -6.31
C SER A 150 0.20 6.07 -7.70
N LEU A 151 0.48 4.79 -7.99
CA LEU A 151 0.99 4.35 -9.29
C LEU A 151 -0.06 4.62 -10.38
N ARG A 152 0.36 5.28 -11.47
CA ARG A 152 -0.52 5.66 -12.59
C ARG A 152 -0.84 4.50 -13.53
N GLU A 153 0.10 3.58 -13.66
CA GLU A 153 -0.02 2.40 -14.51
C GLU A 153 0.46 1.17 -13.76
N GLY A 154 -0.40 0.17 -13.62
CA GLY A 154 -0.11 -1.05 -12.88
C GLY A 154 -0.78 -2.27 -13.48
N THR A 155 -0.71 -3.40 -12.77
CA THR A 155 -1.28 -4.67 -13.24
C THR A 155 -2.81 -4.67 -13.28
N ASN A 156 -3.46 -3.75 -12.57
CA ASN A 156 -4.89 -3.54 -12.60
C ASN A 156 -5.19 -2.04 -12.75
N ALA A 157 -5.80 -1.66 -13.87
CA ALA A 157 -6.12 -0.25 -14.14
C ALA A 157 -7.06 0.34 -13.08
N LEU A 158 -8.00 -0.45 -12.52
CA LEU A 158 -8.95 0.01 -11.51
C LEU A 158 -8.30 0.34 -10.15
N SER A 159 -7.10 -0.18 -9.88
CA SER A 159 -6.31 0.17 -8.68
C SER A 159 -5.32 1.30 -8.93
N CYS A 160 -5.24 1.81 -10.16
CA CYS A 160 -4.32 2.88 -10.56
C CYS A 160 -5.05 4.17 -10.97
N THR A 161 -6.40 4.17 -10.94
CA THR A 161 -7.23 5.33 -11.22
C THR A 161 -8.02 5.74 -9.99
N TRP A 162 -8.05 7.03 -9.70
CA TRP A 162 -8.93 7.58 -8.67
C TRP A 162 -10.38 7.49 -9.13
N PHE A 163 -11.33 7.36 -8.19
CA PHE A 163 -12.75 7.27 -8.52
C PHE A 163 -13.20 8.41 -9.45
N PRO A 164 -13.50 8.14 -10.75
CA PRO A 164 -13.64 9.20 -11.76
C PRO A 164 -14.83 10.12 -11.54
N GLU A 165 -15.89 9.59 -10.91
CA GLU A 165 -17.14 10.30 -10.65
C GLU A 165 -17.17 10.98 -9.27
N ASP A 166 -16.07 10.91 -8.51
CA ASP A 166 -15.98 11.46 -7.16
C ASP A 166 -14.64 12.19 -6.99
N LEU A 167 -13.58 11.49 -6.58
CA LEU A 167 -12.28 12.09 -6.24
C LEU A 167 -11.65 12.87 -7.40
N ALA A 168 -11.66 12.32 -8.62
CA ALA A 168 -11.02 12.96 -9.77
C ALA A 168 -11.71 14.28 -10.18
N LYS A 169 -12.94 14.54 -9.73
CA LYS A 169 -13.71 15.76 -10.01
C LYS A 169 -13.65 16.78 -8.87
N ARG A 170 -13.04 16.45 -7.74
CA ARG A 170 -12.98 17.32 -6.57
C ARG A 170 -11.87 18.35 -6.73
N GLU A 171 -12.23 19.64 -6.67
CA GLU A 171 -11.26 20.75 -6.71
C GLU A 171 -10.28 20.72 -5.52
N ASN A 172 -10.71 20.16 -4.39
CA ASN A 172 -9.93 20.03 -3.17
C ASN A 172 -9.20 18.67 -3.04
N PHE A 173 -9.12 17.90 -4.12
CA PHE A 173 -8.30 16.70 -4.20
C PHE A 173 -7.27 16.84 -5.32
N VAL A 174 -5.99 16.68 -4.99
CA VAL A 174 -4.90 16.81 -5.96
C VAL A 174 -4.28 15.44 -6.20
N GLU A 175 -4.31 14.99 -7.45
CA GLU A 175 -3.63 13.78 -7.89
C GLU A 175 -2.13 14.06 -8.09
N LEU A 176 -1.29 13.35 -7.35
CA LEU A 176 0.16 13.45 -7.41
C LEU A 176 0.72 12.24 -8.17
N TRP A 177 1.51 12.51 -9.20
CA TRP A 177 2.11 11.49 -10.06
C TRP A 177 3.65 11.47 -10.00
N GLY A 178 4.24 12.22 -9.06
CA GLY A 178 5.70 12.34 -8.94
C GLY A 178 6.34 13.18 -10.05
N ALA A 179 7.67 13.33 -9.98
CA ALA A 179 8.45 14.14 -10.92
C ALA A 179 8.44 13.57 -12.35
N ASP A 180 8.35 12.25 -12.48
CA ASP A 180 8.35 11.56 -13.78
C ASP A 180 6.93 11.21 -14.28
N GLY A 181 5.88 11.55 -13.51
CA GLY A 181 4.49 11.27 -13.85
C GLY A 181 4.06 9.80 -13.71
N SER A 182 4.92 8.91 -13.20
CA SER A 182 4.61 7.48 -13.04
C SER A 182 3.77 7.17 -11.79
N GLY A 183 3.86 8.01 -10.76
CA GLY A 183 3.26 7.73 -9.46
C GLY A 183 4.03 6.70 -8.64
N ASN A 184 5.23 6.29 -9.06
CA ASN A 184 6.01 5.27 -8.35
C ASN A 184 6.62 5.85 -7.06
N VAL A 185 6.09 5.45 -5.90
CA VAL A 185 6.56 5.85 -4.56
C VAL A 185 7.99 5.38 -4.27
N CYS A 186 8.44 4.29 -4.89
CA CYS A 186 9.80 3.77 -4.67
C CYS A 186 10.90 4.64 -5.30
N LEU A 187 10.54 5.67 -6.09
CA LEU A 187 11.49 6.61 -6.66
C LEU A 187 11.64 7.84 -5.74
N PRO A 188 12.83 8.09 -5.15
CA PRO A 188 13.04 9.23 -4.27
C PRO A 188 12.68 10.59 -4.89
N SER A 189 12.88 10.75 -6.19
CA SER A 189 12.49 11.96 -6.94
C SER A 189 10.98 12.19 -6.92
N ASN A 190 10.18 11.12 -6.97
CA ASN A 190 8.73 11.22 -6.95
C ASN A 190 8.20 11.54 -5.56
N VAL A 191 8.77 10.93 -4.52
CA VAL A 191 8.47 11.26 -3.12
C VAL A 191 8.83 12.71 -2.82
N ALA A 192 10.02 13.17 -3.25
CA ALA A 192 10.44 14.55 -3.05
C ALA A 192 9.53 15.56 -3.76
N HIS A 193 9.12 15.24 -5.00
CA HIS A 193 8.15 16.05 -5.74
C HIS A 193 6.79 16.11 -5.03
N ALA A 194 6.24 14.96 -4.61
CA ALA A 194 4.99 14.92 -3.86
C ALA A 194 5.07 15.73 -2.56
N ALA A 195 6.16 15.60 -1.80
CA ALA A 195 6.38 16.37 -0.58
C ALA A 195 6.46 17.88 -0.83
N ALA A 196 7.08 18.31 -1.95
CA ALA A 196 7.15 19.70 -2.35
C ALA A 196 5.76 20.27 -2.70
N GLU A 197 4.93 19.50 -3.42
CA GLU A 197 3.55 19.88 -3.76
C GLU A 197 2.65 20.00 -2.51
N VAL A 198 2.84 19.12 -1.53
CA VAL A 198 2.11 19.14 -0.24
C VAL A 198 2.63 20.24 0.70
N ARG A 199 3.84 20.79 0.47
CA ARG A 199 4.43 21.93 1.23
C ARG A 199 4.54 21.74 2.74
N ARG A 200 4.65 20.50 3.23
CA ARG A 200 4.64 20.14 4.67
C ARG A 200 3.36 20.57 5.42
N GLU A 201 2.25 20.70 4.71
CA GLU A 201 0.96 21.09 5.29
C GLU A 201 0.14 19.90 5.82
N ALA A 202 0.55 18.67 5.52
CA ALA A 202 -0.19 17.47 5.88
C ALA A 202 -0.36 17.31 7.40
N ASP A 203 -1.60 17.23 7.85
CA ASP A 203 -1.96 16.85 9.22
C ASP A 203 -1.98 15.31 9.39
N LEU A 204 -2.16 14.58 8.28
CA LEU A 204 -2.23 13.12 8.22
C LEU A 204 -1.61 12.59 6.93
N VAL A 205 -0.83 11.52 7.05
CA VAL A 205 -0.39 10.68 5.92
C VAL A 205 -0.91 9.28 6.16
N MET A 206 -1.41 8.66 5.10
CA MET A 206 -1.94 7.30 5.12
C MET A 206 -1.30 6.52 3.98
N ALA A 207 -1.13 5.22 4.18
CA ALA A 207 -0.59 4.32 3.18
C ALA A 207 -1.25 2.94 3.26
N ASP A 208 -1.64 2.38 2.11
CA ASP A 208 -2.17 1.00 1.96
C ASP A 208 -1.50 0.32 0.75
N GLY A 209 -0.18 0.41 0.67
CA GLY A 209 0.63 -0.15 -0.40
C GLY A 209 0.54 -1.66 -0.53
N GLY A 210 0.25 -2.13 -1.73
CA GLY A 210 0.23 -3.55 -2.03
C GLY A 210 0.20 -3.82 -3.52
N PHE A 211 0.64 -5.02 -3.89
CA PHE A 211 0.57 -5.52 -5.25
C PHE A 211 0.43 -7.03 -5.25
N LEU A 212 -0.01 -7.57 -6.38
CA LEU A 212 -0.10 -9.01 -6.56
C LEU A 212 1.31 -9.61 -6.61
N VAL A 213 1.59 -10.52 -5.68
CA VAL A 213 2.79 -11.35 -5.72
C VAL A 213 2.51 -12.51 -6.68
N ASN A 214 3.29 -12.61 -7.74
CA ASN A 214 3.16 -13.67 -8.75
C ASN A 214 4.20 -14.76 -8.49
N LYS A 215 4.01 -15.91 -9.15
CA LYS A 215 5.02 -16.96 -9.21
C LYS A 215 6.37 -16.42 -9.69
N GLY A 216 7.45 -16.95 -9.12
CA GLY A 216 8.82 -16.66 -9.51
C GLY A 216 9.15 -17.16 -10.91
N SER A 217 10.35 -16.84 -11.39
CA SER A 217 10.84 -17.26 -12.72
C SER A 217 10.95 -18.79 -12.88
N ASN A 218 11.00 -19.52 -11.77
CA ASN A 218 11.00 -20.98 -11.70
C ASN A 218 9.59 -21.60 -11.54
N GLY A 219 8.53 -20.79 -11.51
CA GLY A 219 7.16 -21.25 -11.31
C GLY A 219 6.76 -21.51 -9.86
N GLU A 220 7.60 -21.18 -8.89
CA GLU A 220 7.29 -21.30 -7.46
C GLU A 220 6.42 -20.14 -6.98
N HIS A 221 5.53 -20.41 -6.04
CA HIS A 221 4.72 -19.40 -5.35
C HIS A 221 5.60 -18.53 -4.45
N MET A 222 5.37 -17.21 -4.48
CA MET A 222 6.25 -16.21 -3.85
C MET A 222 5.60 -15.48 -2.68
N GLU A 223 4.36 -15.83 -2.33
CA GLU A 223 3.55 -15.22 -1.27
C GLU A 223 4.22 -15.31 0.12
N ASN A 224 5.05 -16.35 0.33
CA ASN A 224 5.88 -16.49 1.53
C ASN A 224 6.98 -15.43 1.64
N TYR A 225 7.38 -14.82 0.52
CA TYR A 225 8.41 -13.78 0.43
C TYR A 225 7.82 -12.39 0.28
N GLN A 226 6.49 -12.24 0.42
CA GLN A 226 5.79 -10.97 0.17
C GLN A 226 6.42 -9.80 0.92
N GLU A 227 6.82 -9.97 2.19
CA GLU A 227 7.44 -8.91 2.99
C GLU A 227 8.73 -8.37 2.36
N ILE A 228 9.63 -9.26 1.93
CA ILE A 228 10.89 -8.86 1.26
C ILE A 228 10.58 -8.21 -0.09
N VAL A 229 9.62 -8.78 -0.83
CA VAL A 229 9.20 -8.30 -2.14
C VAL A 229 8.59 -6.89 -2.05
N SER A 230 7.82 -6.61 -0.99
CA SER A 230 7.23 -5.30 -0.74
C SER A 230 8.11 -4.35 0.06
N GLY A 231 9.31 -4.77 0.47
CA GLY A 231 10.17 -4.00 1.37
C GLY A 231 10.50 -2.59 0.88
N SER A 232 10.64 -2.40 -0.44
CA SER A 232 10.88 -1.06 -1.01
C SER A 232 9.68 -0.14 -0.89
N ILE A 233 8.45 -0.67 -0.93
CA ILE A 233 7.22 0.11 -0.71
C ILE A 233 7.14 0.48 0.78
N LEU A 234 7.34 -0.49 1.68
CA LEU A 234 7.32 -0.25 3.13
C LEU A 234 8.32 0.82 3.59
N LEU A 235 9.47 0.94 2.92
CA LEU A 235 10.45 1.98 3.22
C LEU A 235 10.10 3.35 2.61
N ALA A 236 9.35 3.36 1.52
CA ALA A 236 9.05 4.57 0.77
C ALA A 236 7.78 5.29 1.26
N GLU A 237 6.84 4.54 1.83
CA GLU A 237 5.64 5.05 2.50
C GLU A 237 5.94 5.72 3.85
#